data_AF-W6NYE5-F1
#
_entry.id   AF-W6NYE5-F1
#
_cell.length_a   1.000
_cell.length_b   1.000
_cell.length_c   1.000
_cell.angle_alpha   90.00
_cell.angle_beta   90.00
_cell.angle_gamma   90.00
#
_symmetry.space_group_name_H-M   'P 1'
#
loop_
_entity.id
_entity.type
_entity.pdbx_description
1 polymer ?
#
loop_
_entity_poly.entity_id
_entity_poly.type
_entity_poly.pdbx_seq_one_letter_code
_entity_poly.pdbx_strand_id
1 'polypeptide(L)'
;MYSKKHTHLDPDEDRFWNFTWARMAEYDLPAMIDRVLNISGQPYVYYVGHSQGSLTMLVRLSTDPSFCQKIKIMFALAPAVFVTHTKGLMKVLATENSPEFDVWIGKFGSGQFSLSDSLMSYFKPSYCEKEFQRKLCKKLLFKIGGPSKKVIDT
;
A
#
# COMPACT_ATOMS: atom_id res chain seq x y z
N MET A 1 5.18 -1.14 11.15
CA MET A 1 5.80 -0.95 9.81
C MET A 1 7.19 -1.54 9.89
N TYR A 2 7.49 -2.60 9.15
CA TYR A 2 8.63 -3.50 9.43
C TYR A 2 9.95 -3.15 8.70
N SER A 3 10.02 -2.07 7.92
CA SER A 3 11.28 -1.67 7.27
C SER A 3 11.60 -0.21 7.52
N LYS A 4 12.30 0.06 8.63
CA LYS A 4 12.97 1.33 8.93
C LYS A 4 14.50 1.20 8.81
N LYS A 5 14.98 0.25 8.00
CA LYS A 5 16.42 0.05 7.79
C LYS A 5 16.78 0.60 6.42
N HIS A 6 17.85 1.40 6.38
CA HIS A 6 18.43 1.91 5.15
C HIS A 6 19.95 1.90 5.30
N THR A 7 20.69 1.75 4.19
CA THR A 7 22.16 1.62 4.23
C THR A 7 22.86 2.92 4.60
N HIS A 8 22.20 4.07 4.38
CA HIS A 8 22.80 5.41 4.52
C HIS A 8 21.92 6.48 5.18
N LEU A 9 20.63 6.22 5.41
CA LEU A 9 19.68 7.26 5.84
C LEU A 9 19.05 6.84 7.16
N ASP A 10 18.89 7.80 8.06
CA ASP A 10 18.17 7.60 9.31
C ASP A 10 16.65 7.76 9.07
N PRO A 11 15.79 6.85 9.56
CA PRO A 11 14.34 6.99 9.52
C PRO A 11 13.77 8.28 10.14
N ASP A 12 14.54 8.98 10.96
CA ASP A 12 14.15 10.27 11.53
C ASP A 12 14.44 11.45 10.58
N GLU A 13 15.14 11.22 9.46
CA GLU A 13 15.34 12.22 8.41
C GLU A 13 14.23 12.19 7.35
N ASP A 14 13.72 13.36 6.95
CA ASP A 14 12.74 13.50 5.85
C ASP A 14 13.19 12.84 4.55
N ARG A 15 14.50 12.84 4.28
CA ARG A 15 15.09 12.21 3.09
C ARG A 15 14.83 10.70 3.03
N PHE A 16 14.70 10.04 4.18
CA PHE A 16 14.35 8.62 4.25
C PHE A 16 12.95 8.37 3.66
N TRP A 17 12.00 9.26 3.90
CA TRP A 17 10.61 9.14 3.48
C TRP A 17 10.33 9.75 2.11
N ASN A 18 11.35 10.32 1.46
CA ASN A 18 11.24 10.90 0.12
C ASN A 18 11.24 9.81 -0.97
N PHE A 19 10.20 8.99 -0.97
CA PHE A 19 9.91 8.01 -2.01
C PHE A 19 8.40 7.92 -2.23
N THR A 20 8.03 7.41 -3.40
CA THR A 20 6.63 7.12 -3.75
C THR A 20 6.51 5.67 -4.22
N TRP A 21 5.28 5.24 -4.51
CA TRP A 21 5.02 3.95 -5.13
C TRP A 21 5.80 3.74 -6.45
N ALA A 22 6.22 4.82 -7.13
CA ALA A 22 7.03 4.73 -8.35
C ALA A 22 8.41 4.13 -8.05
N ARG A 23 9.07 4.57 -6.97
CA ARG A 23 10.35 3.99 -6.52
C ARG A 23 10.17 2.54 -6.05
N MET A 24 9.03 2.20 -5.43
CA MET A 24 8.74 0.81 -5.09
C MET A 24 8.63 -0.07 -6.33
N ALA A 25 8.01 0.43 -7.42
CA ALA A 25 7.92 -0.29 -8.68
C ALA A 25 9.28 -0.42 -9.38
N GLU A 26 10.13 0.60 -9.28
CA GLU A 26 11.44 0.66 -9.94
C GLU A 26 12.52 -0.14 -9.22
N TYR A 27 12.58 -0.08 -7.88
CA TYR A 27 13.66 -0.64 -7.08
C TYR A 27 13.22 -1.83 -6.23
N ASP A 28 12.21 -1.65 -5.38
CA ASP A 28 11.81 -2.67 -4.41
C ASP A 28 11.30 -3.93 -5.11
N LEU A 29 10.41 -3.77 -6.10
CA LEU A 29 9.76 -4.89 -6.76
C LEU A 29 10.74 -5.78 -7.54
N PRO A 30 11.65 -5.25 -8.39
CA PRO A 30 12.71 -6.04 -8.99
C PRO A 30 13.63 -6.70 -7.97
N ALA A 31 14.08 -5.97 -6.94
CA ALA A 31 14.96 -6.52 -5.92
C ALA A 31 14.32 -7.71 -5.17
N MET A 32 13.05 -7.60 -4.80
CA MET A 32 12.30 -8.69 -4.15
C MET A 32 12.14 -9.90 -5.07
N ILE A 33 11.73 -9.68 -6.32
CA ILE A 33 11.49 -10.78 -7.27
C ILE A 33 12.79 -11.47 -7.66
N ASP A 34 13.84 -10.72 -7.94
CA ASP A 34 15.16 -11.29 -8.27
C ASP A 34 15.72 -12.07 -7.09
N ARG A 35 15.51 -11.59 -5.86
CA ARG A 35 15.89 -12.35 -4.66
C ARG A 35 15.13 -13.67 -4.57
N VAL A 36 13.82 -13.68 -4.81
CA VAL A 36 13.01 -14.91 -4.77
C VAL A 36 13.40 -15.88 -5.88
N LEU A 37 13.60 -15.42 -7.11
CA LEU A 37 14.03 -16.24 -8.24
C LEU A 37 15.41 -16.85 -7.97
N ASN A 38 16.36 -16.05 -7.46
CA ASN A 38 17.70 -16.52 -7.13
C ASN A 38 17.71 -17.57 -6.00
N ILE A 39 16.90 -17.38 -4.96
CA ILE A 39 16.79 -18.37 -3.87
C ILE A 39 16.12 -19.66 -4.35
N SER A 40 15.04 -19.54 -5.13
CA SER A 40 14.22 -20.69 -5.54
C SER A 40 14.75 -21.44 -6.76
N GLY A 41 15.63 -20.82 -7.56
CA GLY A 41 16.08 -21.33 -8.85
C GLY A 41 15.00 -21.35 -9.93
N GLN A 42 13.81 -20.79 -9.65
CA GLN A 42 12.71 -20.75 -10.62
C GLN A 42 12.96 -19.64 -11.65
N PRO A 43 12.54 -19.83 -12.92
CA PRO A 43 12.69 -18.82 -13.96
C PRO A 43 11.64 -17.70 -13.86
N TYR A 44 10.55 -17.92 -13.15
CA TYR A 44 9.45 -16.97 -13.00
C TYR A 44 8.70 -17.13 -11.68
N VAL A 45 7.92 -16.11 -11.31
CA VAL A 45 6.98 -16.13 -10.18
C VAL A 45 5.53 -15.94 -10.62
N TYR A 46 4.59 -16.42 -9.80
CA TYR A 46 3.20 -15.97 -9.84
C TYR A 46 3.06 -14.77 -8.90
N TYR A 47 2.57 -13.64 -9.42
CA TYR A 47 2.45 -12.42 -8.64
C TYR A 47 0.99 -12.19 -8.23
N VAL A 48 0.73 -11.96 -6.94
CA VAL A 48 -0.58 -11.56 -6.43
C VAL A 48 -0.45 -10.16 -5.87
N GLY A 49 -1.06 -9.19 -6.55
CA GLY A 49 -1.13 -7.80 -6.12
C GLY A 49 -2.50 -7.49 -5.54
N HIS A 50 -2.55 -6.72 -4.46
CA HIS A 50 -3.79 -6.11 -3.97
C HIS A 50 -3.63 -4.60 -3.92
N SER A 51 -4.61 -3.84 -4.40
CA SER A 51 -4.62 -2.37 -4.33
C SER A 51 -3.33 -1.76 -4.92
N GLN A 52 -2.52 -1.08 -4.10
CA GLN A 52 -1.24 -0.50 -4.49
C GLN A 52 -0.22 -1.55 -4.97
N GLY A 53 -0.26 -2.80 -4.49
CA GLY A 53 0.60 -3.87 -5.00
C GLY A 53 0.36 -4.14 -6.48
N SER A 54 -0.91 -4.17 -6.89
CA SER A 54 -1.27 -4.28 -8.32
C SER A 54 -0.76 -3.09 -9.12
N LEU A 55 -0.89 -1.87 -8.60
CA LEU A 55 -0.35 -0.67 -9.24
C LEU A 55 1.16 -0.81 -9.48
N THR A 56 1.93 -1.18 -8.45
CA THR A 56 3.40 -1.25 -8.57
C THR A 56 3.86 -2.25 -9.63
N MET A 57 3.21 -3.40 -9.75
CA MET A 57 3.54 -4.36 -10.82
C MET A 57 3.14 -3.84 -12.20
N LEU A 58 1.98 -3.22 -12.34
CA LEU A 58 1.55 -2.65 -13.62
C LEU A 58 2.49 -1.53 -14.10
N VAL A 59 2.95 -0.68 -13.18
CA VAL A 59 3.95 0.36 -13.49
C VAL A 59 5.28 -0.27 -13.91
N ARG A 60 5.73 -1.33 -13.23
CA ARG A 60 6.98 -2.00 -13.61
C ARG A 60 6.88 -2.62 -15.01
N LEU A 61 5.78 -3.31 -15.32
CA LEU A 61 5.59 -3.95 -16.61
C LEU A 61 5.39 -2.94 -17.76
N SER A 62 4.87 -1.74 -17.48
CA SER A 62 4.73 -0.70 -18.50
C SER A 62 6.03 0.05 -18.78
N THR A 63 6.87 0.24 -17.76
CA THR A 63 8.15 0.95 -17.86
C THR A 63 9.32 0.06 -18.30
N ASP A 64 9.26 -1.24 -17.97
CA ASP A 64 10.20 -2.25 -18.45
C ASP A 64 9.45 -3.51 -18.90
N PRO A 65 9.04 -3.56 -20.18
CA PRO A 65 8.34 -4.73 -20.73
C PRO A 65 9.15 -6.02 -20.65
N SER A 66 10.48 -5.97 -20.59
CA SER A 66 11.31 -7.18 -20.50
C SER A 66 11.14 -7.90 -19.16
N PHE A 67 10.72 -7.17 -18.12
CA PHE A 67 10.45 -7.72 -16.80
C PHE A 67 9.31 -8.76 -16.81
N CYS A 68 8.45 -8.75 -17.82
CA CYS A 68 7.37 -9.74 -17.95
C CYS A 68 7.88 -11.19 -18.03
N GLN A 69 9.12 -11.41 -18.49
CA GLN A 69 9.73 -12.74 -18.55
C GLN A 69 9.87 -13.39 -17.17
N LYS A 70 9.96 -12.58 -16.10
CA LYS A 70 10.07 -13.03 -14.71
C LYS A 70 8.70 -13.33 -14.08
N ILE A 71 7.59 -12.99 -14.75
CA ILE A 71 6.23 -13.09 -14.21
C ILE A 71 5.41 -14.06 -15.06
N LYS A 72 4.99 -15.17 -14.47
CA LYS A 72 4.18 -16.16 -15.18
C LYS A 72 2.76 -15.69 -15.39
N ILE A 73 2.13 -15.25 -14.30
CA ILE A 73 0.77 -14.70 -14.25
C ILE A 73 0.74 -13.65 -13.14
N MET A 74 0.07 -12.53 -13.40
CA MET A 74 -0.29 -11.53 -12.41
C MET A 74 -1.78 -11.64 -12.05
N PHE A 75 -2.07 -11.84 -10.77
CA PHE A 75 -3.41 -11.73 -10.20
C PHE A 75 -3.56 -10.34 -9.58
N ALA A 76 -4.34 -9.48 -10.23
CA ALA A 76 -4.56 -8.11 -9.79
C ALA A 76 -5.89 -8.01 -9.02
N LEU A 77 -5.81 -7.93 -7.69
CA LEU A 77 -6.96 -7.82 -6.80
C LEU A 77 -7.21 -6.33 -6.48
N ALA A 78 -8.41 -5.82 -6.77
CA ALA A 78 -8.79 -4.42 -6.57
C ALA A 78 -7.71 -3.41 -7.04
N PRO A 79 -7.31 -3.43 -8.33
CA PRO A 79 -6.15 -2.67 -8.80
C PRO A 79 -6.38 -1.15 -8.73
N ALA A 80 -5.48 -0.45 -8.02
CA ALA A 80 -5.57 0.99 -7.81
C ALA A 80 -4.77 1.78 -8.88
N VAL A 81 -5.13 1.64 -10.16
CA VAL A 81 -4.41 2.27 -11.29
C VAL A 81 -4.81 3.73 -11.48
N PHE A 82 -6.11 3.99 -11.54
CA PHE A 82 -6.67 5.33 -11.61
C PHE A 82 -7.64 5.53 -10.44
N VAL A 83 -7.49 6.65 -9.74
CA VAL A 83 -8.28 6.96 -8.53
C VAL A 83 -9.30 8.09 -8.73
N THR A 84 -9.47 8.56 -9.97
CA THR A 84 -10.30 9.73 -10.35
C THR A 84 -11.78 9.59 -9.99
N HIS A 85 -12.30 8.36 -9.94
CA HIS A 85 -13.71 8.07 -9.63
C HIS A 85 -13.90 7.39 -8.28
N THR A 86 -12.88 7.41 -7.42
CA THR A 86 -12.99 6.85 -6.07
C THR A 86 -13.96 7.66 -5.20
N LYS A 87 -14.52 7.01 -4.18
CA LYS A 87 -15.45 7.62 -3.22
C LYS A 87 -14.85 7.58 -1.81
N GLY A 88 -15.41 8.39 -0.91
CA GLY A 88 -14.96 8.43 0.48
C GLY A 88 -13.58 9.06 0.63
N LEU A 89 -12.80 8.57 1.60
CA LEU A 89 -11.52 9.17 1.98
C LEU A 89 -10.49 9.19 0.84
N MET A 90 -10.52 8.19 -0.05
CA MET A 90 -9.59 8.10 -1.18
C MET A 90 -9.77 9.25 -2.18
N LYS A 91 -10.99 9.80 -2.33
CA LYS A 91 -11.22 10.97 -3.19
C LYS A 91 -10.49 12.21 -2.69
N VAL A 92 -10.50 12.41 -1.38
CA VAL A 92 -9.82 13.55 -0.72
C VAL A 92 -8.31 13.43 -0.93
N LEU A 93 -7.75 12.23 -0.72
CA LEU A 93 -6.32 11.98 -0.89
C LEU A 93 -5.86 12.03 -2.36
N ALA A 94 -6.74 11.71 -3.30
CA ALA A 94 -6.43 11.69 -4.73
C ALA A 94 -6.51 13.07 -5.40
N THR A 95 -7.07 14.08 -4.73
CA THR A 95 -7.25 15.42 -5.32
C THR A 95 -6.08 16.31 -4.91
N GLU A 96 -5.04 16.34 -5.75
CA GLU A 96 -3.90 17.25 -5.61
C GLU A 96 -4.38 18.72 -5.62
N ASN A 97 -3.69 19.58 -4.85
CA ASN A 97 -4.01 21.02 -4.69
C ASN A 97 -5.40 21.30 -4.07
N SER A 98 -6.00 20.33 -3.39
CA SER A 98 -7.17 20.59 -2.57
C SER A 98 -6.75 21.17 -1.21
N PRO A 99 -7.51 22.12 -0.61
CA PRO A 99 -7.25 22.62 0.73
C PRO A 99 -7.11 21.49 1.77
N GLU A 100 -7.84 20.39 1.55
CA GLU A 100 -7.75 19.19 2.36
C GLU A 100 -6.40 18.49 2.26
N PHE A 101 -5.75 18.50 1.09
CA PHE A 101 -4.41 17.96 0.89
C PHE A 101 -3.36 18.81 1.61
N ASP A 102 -3.47 20.14 1.56
CA ASP A 102 -2.56 21.05 2.27
C ASP A 102 -2.69 20.91 3.79
N VAL A 103 -3.93 20.79 4.30
CA VAL A 103 -4.18 20.47 5.72
C VAL A 103 -3.61 19.10 6.08
N TRP A 104 -3.67 18.13 5.16
CA TRP A 104 -3.14 16.80 5.40
C TRP A 104 -1.61 16.81 5.49
N ILE A 105 -0.92 17.45 4.54
CA ILE A 105 0.54 17.64 4.59
C ILE A 105 0.95 18.46 5.82
N GLY A 106 0.23 19.54 6.14
CA GLY A 106 0.50 20.33 7.35
C GLY A 106 0.31 19.56 8.65
N LYS A 107 -0.56 18.54 8.68
CA LYS A 107 -0.84 17.71 9.86
C LYS A 107 0.08 16.50 10.00
N PHE A 108 0.48 15.88 8.89
CA PHE A 108 1.26 14.63 8.91
C PHE A 108 2.73 14.83 8.57
N GLY A 109 3.12 15.98 8.02
CA GLY A 109 4.49 16.30 7.64
C GLY A 109 4.98 15.52 6.41
N SER A 110 6.25 15.74 6.07
CA SER A 110 7.00 15.09 4.98
C SER A 110 7.63 13.75 5.37
N GLY A 111 7.61 13.41 6.65
CA GLY A 111 8.19 12.18 7.21
C GLY A 111 7.25 10.98 7.12
N GLN A 112 7.36 10.06 8.09
CA GLN A 112 6.53 8.87 8.13
C GLN A 112 5.03 9.24 8.15
N PHE A 113 4.26 8.74 7.18
CA PHE A 113 2.81 8.70 7.31
C PHE A 113 2.41 7.68 8.39
N SER A 114 2.49 8.13 9.64
CA SER A 114 2.09 7.35 10.79
C SER A 114 0.62 7.60 11.03
N LEU A 115 -0.22 6.67 10.60
CA LEU A 115 -1.49 6.46 11.25
C LEU A 115 -1.16 6.30 12.74
N SER A 116 -1.64 7.21 13.60
CA SER A 116 -1.23 7.30 15.00
C SER A 116 -1.25 5.94 15.69
N ASP A 117 -0.44 5.73 16.74
CA ASP A 117 -0.51 4.48 17.52
C ASP A 117 -1.94 4.13 17.96
N SER A 118 -2.76 5.15 18.19
CA SER A 118 -4.20 5.00 18.39
C SER A 118 -4.90 4.40 17.17
N LEU A 119 -4.69 4.91 15.96
CA LEU A 119 -5.27 4.33 14.74
C LEU A 119 -4.74 2.92 14.44
N MET A 120 -3.44 2.69 14.64
CA MET A 120 -2.81 1.39 14.50
C MET A 120 -3.33 0.38 15.53
N SER A 121 -3.73 0.84 16.73
CA SER A 121 -4.35 0.00 17.75
C SER A 121 -5.68 -0.61 17.29
N TYR A 122 -6.47 0.10 16.46
CA TYR A 122 -7.73 -0.43 15.91
C TYR A 122 -7.51 -1.58 14.91
N PHE A 123 -6.32 -1.70 14.35
CA PHE A 123 -5.96 -2.79 13.44
C PHE A 123 -5.27 -3.96 14.16
N LYS A 124 -5.02 -3.87 15.48
CA LYS A 124 -4.55 -5.02 16.25
C LYS A 124 -5.69 -6.03 16.40
N PRO A 125 -5.45 -7.34 16.15
CA PRO A 125 -6.48 -8.36 16.31
C PRO A 125 -7.13 -8.33 17.70
N SER A 126 -6.32 -8.12 18.74
CA SER A 126 -6.75 -8.01 20.14
C SER A 126 -7.67 -6.83 20.41
N TYR A 127 -7.63 -5.79 19.59
CA TYR A 127 -8.53 -4.65 19.72
C TYR A 127 -9.92 -4.97 19.19
N CYS A 128 -10.08 -5.89 18.24
CA CYS A 128 -11.39 -6.21 17.66
C CYS A 128 -12.08 -7.41 18.34
N GLU A 129 -11.73 -7.74 19.59
CA GLU A 129 -12.31 -8.90 20.30
C GLU A 129 -13.73 -8.61 20.82
N LYS A 130 -13.96 -7.44 21.43
CA LYS A 130 -15.28 -7.09 21.99
C LYS A 130 -16.25 -6.68 20.90
N GLU A 131 -17.54 -6.93 21.10
CA GLU A 131 -18.59 -6.66 20.10
C GLU A 131 -18.63 -5.19 19.63
N PHE A 132 -18.51 -4.24 20.56
CA PHE A 132 -18.44 -2.81 20.24
C PHE A 132 -17.21 -2.49 19.38
N GLN A 133 -16.06 -3.10 19.69
CA GLN A 133 -14.83 -2.88 18.95
C GLN A 133 -14.90 -3.51 17.55
N ARG A 134 -15.50 -4.70 17.38
CA ARG A 134 -15.77 -5.28 16.06
C ARG A 134 -16.59 -4.35 15.18
N LYS A 135 -17.64 -3.73 15.74
CA LYS A 135 -18.47 -2.75 15.01
C LYS A 135 -17.62 -1.56 14.56
N LEU A 136 -16.72 -1.09 15.41
CA LEU A 136 -15.82 0.02 15.08
C LEU A 136 -14.75 -0.35 14.04
N CYS A 137 -14.11 -1.50 14.18
CA CYS A 137 -13.14 -2.05 13.22
C CYS A 137 -13.79 -2.23 11.84
N LYS A 138 -15.00 -2.83 11.77
CA LYS A 138 -15.78 -2.98 10.54
C LYS A 138 -16.10 -1.63 9.90
N LYS A 139 -16.56 -0.65 10.70
CA LYS A 139 -16.86 0.69 10.21
C LYS A 139 -15.62 1.40 9.65
N LEU A 140 -14.46 1.23 10.26
CA LEU A 140 -13.19 1.79 9.79
C LEU A 140 -12.73 1.14 8.48
N LEU A 141 -12.75 -0.20 8.41
CA LEU A 141 -12.45 -0.96 7.20
C LEU A 141 -13.36 -0.55 6.04
N PHE A 142 -14.66 -0.40 6.29
CA PHE A 142 -15.63 0.01 5.26
C PHE A 142 -15.50 1.48 4.82
N LYS A 143 -14.92 2.35 5.65
CA LYS A 143 -14.61 3.72 5.22
C LYS A 143 -13.45 3.77 4.23
N ILE A 144 -12.53 2.80 4.28
CA ILE A 144 -11.33 2.74 3.44
C ILE A 144 -11.57 1.86 2.21
N GLY A 145 -11.99 0.61 2.42
CA GLY A 145 -12.21 -0.38 1.36
C GLY A 145 -13.63 -0.40 0.77
N GLY A 146 -14.56 0.39 1.33
CA GLY A 146 -15.97 0.35 0.97
C GLY A 146 -16.74 -0.77 1.70
N PRO A 147 -18.08 -0.69 1.74
CA PRO A 147 -18.90 -1.69 2.42
C PRO A 147 -18.85 -3.05 1.72
N SER A 148 -18.57 -4.12 2.47
CA SER A 148 -18.77 -5.49 2.01
C SER A 148 -20.16 -5.96 2.41
N LYS A 149 -20.95 -6.44 1.45
CA LYS A 149 -22.33 -6.89 1.71
C LYS A 149 -22.43 -8.34 2.23
N LYS A 150 -21.35 -9.14 2.15
CA LYS A 150 -21.44 -10.60 2.45
C LYS A 150 -20.16 -11.30 2.99
N VAL A 151 -19.01 -10.63 3.14
CA VAL A 151 -17.72 -11.34 3.35
C VAL A 151 -17.16 -11.26 4.78
N ILE A 152 -17.62 -10.33 5.63
CA ILE A 152 -17.00 -10.06 6.95
C ILE A 152 -17.89 -10.52 8.14
N ASP A 153 -18.85 -11.42 7.89
CA ASP A 153 -19.77 -11.99 8.90
C ASP A 153 -19.67 -13.53 8.98
N THR A 154 -18.44 -14.04 9.01
CA THR A 154 -18.08 -15.39 9.48
C THR A 154 -17.07 -15.24 10.61
#